data_AF-A0A9E5FDC5-F1
#
_entry.id   AF-A0A9E5FDC5-F1
#
_cell.length_a   1.000
_cell.length_b   1.000
_cell.length_c   1.000
_cell.angle_alpha   90.00
_cell.angle_beta   90.00
_cell.angle_gamma   90.00
#
_symmetry.space_group_name_H-M   'P 1'
#
loop_
_entity.id
_entity.type
_entity.pdbx_description
1 polymer ?
#
loop_
_entity_poly.entity_id
_entity_poly.type
_entity_poly.pdbx_seq_one_letter_code
_entity_poly.pdbx_strand_id
1 'polypeptide(L)'
;MAKDLEMDFATAKFEPEIRFGLIHLAGADLLPLSDGFATAGPGEITLRLSADLPAPWAGTSMVAIHMFQFPRGKAEFDRIVAWYGEGRVKRARLPEKVSFNPDMLAIQDPPQGWMHDGFARSGRDIVHIYQSPKRGILIRLMSSAGTMLDHPLLKSVHDGLRILPAQWVADFPVQVPKPIAAADRIRTRKLTKAMVGEIAEASERAVSSLSIKKTIKPATVVAAIQARVDAMREPAEHESCDPDTMAIDLGLLWGQMLCEAKGWEWRTLTYPDGGKSLAVCSPDLSHQVNPINFIFARVVDPSKPNTCLLLFNMIVAGKAPLAAPGSLGLLN
;
A
#
# COMPACT_ATOMS: atom_id res chain seq x y z
N MET A 1 -13.61 15.97 9.79
CA MET A 1 -13.26 14.55 9.96
C MET A 1 -11.77 14.41 9.64
N ALA A 2 -11.02 13.60 10.40
CA ALA A 2 -9.65 13.29 10.02
C ALA A 2 -9.65 12.46 8.73
N LYS A 3 -8.69 12.69 7.86
CA LYS A 3 -8.41 11.80 6.73
C LYS A 3 -7.30 10.85 7.13
N ASP A 4 -7.35 9.64 6.62
CA ASP A 4 -6.34 8.61 6.74
C ASP A 4 -5.88 8.12 5.36
N LEU A 5 -4.62 7.71 5.28
CA LEU A 5 -4.02 7.11 4.09
C LEU A 5 -3.06 6.00 4.53
N GLU A 6 -3.33 4.79 4.07
CA GLU A 6 -2.38 3.68 4.07
C GLU A 6 -1.52 3.74 2.81
N MET A 7 -0.23 3.46 2.97
CA MET A 7 0.78 3.57 1.92
C MET A 7 1.54 2.24 1.80
N ASP A 8 1.52 1.66 0.61
CA ASP A 8 2.31 0.48 0.26
C ASP A 8 3.53 0.92 -0.55
N PHE A 9 4.74 0.53 -0.14
CA PHE A 9 5.99 0.85 -0.81
C PHE A 9 6.60 -0.35 -1.55
N ALA A 10 5.91 -1.48 -1.67
CA ALA A 10 6.37 -2.59 -2.50
C ALA A 10 6.57 -2.15 -3.97
N THR A 11 5.59 -1.41 -4.51
CA THR A 11 5.57 -0.95 -5.91
C THR A 11 5.70 0.56 -6.07
N ALA A 12 5.76 1.30 -4.97
CA ALA A 12 5.84 2.76 -4.97
C ALA A 12 6.97 3.27 -4.08
N LYS A 13 7.34 4.54 -4.28
CA LYS A 13 8.23 5.32 -3.45
C LYS A 13 7.66 6.72 -3.29
N PHE A 14 8.19 7.54 -2.39
CA PHE A 14 7.84 8.96 -2.38
C PHE A 14 8.47 9.71 -3.55
N GLU A 15 8.01 10.94 -3.78
CA GLU A 15 8.83 11.95 -4.45
C GLU A 15 10.11 12.25 -3.65
N PRO A 16 11.16 12.84 -4.26
CA PRO A 16 12.44 13.09 -3.58
C PRO A 16 12.32 13.96 -2.33
N GLU A 17 11.33 14.86 -2.29
CA GLU A 17 11.02 15.71 -1.16
C GLU A 17 9.57 15.52 -0.76
N ILE A 18 9.31 15.38 0.55
CA ILE A 18 7.94 15.43 1.07
C ILE A 18 7.78 16.61 2.02
N ARG A 19 6.62 17.26 1.94
CA ARG A 19 6.17 18.28 2.89
C ARG A 19 4.86 17.83 3.50
N PHE A 20 4.83 17.65 4.82
CA PHE A 20 3.65 17.15 5.51
C PHE A 20 3.61 17.67 6.94
N GLY A 21 2.47 18.23 7.36
CA GLY A 21 2.34 18.98 8.59
C GLY A 21 3.43 20.06 8.73
N LEU A 22 4.24 19.95 9.78
CA LEU A 22 5.33 20.86 10.12
C LEU A 22 6.69 20.43 9.56
N ILE A 23 6.77 19.31 8.84
CA ILE A 23 8.05 18.73 8.44
C ILE A 23 8.31 18.88 6.94
N HIS A 24 9.60 18.91 6.64
CA HIS A 24 10.16 18.67 5.32
C HIS A 24 11.13 17.51 5.45
N LEU A 25 11.04 16.53 4.55
CA LEU A 25 11.95 15.39 4.51
C LEU A 25 12.53 15.27 3.11
N ALA A 26 13.81 15.58 2.98
CA ALA A 26 14.58 15.42 1.76
C ALA A 26 15.10 13.98 1.60
N GLY A 27 15.27 13.52 0.36
CA GLY A 27 15.69 12.16 0.05
C GLY A 27 14.64 11.10 0.39
N ALA A 28 13.36 11.49 0.42
CA ALA A 28 12.26 10.61 0.81
C ALA A 28 12.08 9.41 -0.15
N ASP A 29 12.47 9.57 -1.41
CA ASP A 29 12.42 8.53 -2.43
C ASP A 29 13.52 7.46 -2.29
N LEU A 30 14.54 7.72 -1.47
CA LEU A 30 15.63 6.81 -1.15
C LEU A 30 15.39 6.00 0.13
N LEU A 31 14.28 6.26 0.84
CA LEU A 31 13.97 5.54 2.06
C LEU A 31 13.64 4.06 1.76
N PRO A 32 14.15 3.11 2.55
CA PRO A 32 13.92 1.69 2.33
C PRO A 32 12.58 1.24 2.95
N LEU A 33 11.49 1.88 2.51
CA LEU A 33 10.16 1.69 3.11
C LEU A 33 9.50 0.39 2.66
N SER A 34 8.81 -0.27 3.59
CA SER A 34 7.89 -1.37 3.31
C SER A 34 6.43 -0.90 3.34
N ASP A 35 6.02 -0.24 4.42
CA ASP A 35 4.70 0.38 4.59
C ASP A 35 4.77 1.79 5.18
N GLY A 36 3.66 2.51 5.10
CA GLY A 36 3.46 3.74 5.82
C GLY A 36 2.00 4.04 6.09
N PHE A 37 1.78 4.99 6.99
CA PHE A 37 0.44 5.45 7.37
C PHE A 37 0.48 6.94 7.65
N ALA A 38 -0.52 7.67 7.17
CA ALA A 38 -0.64 9.10 7.40
C ALA A 38 -2.07 9.44 7.85
N THR A 39 -2.18 10.34 8.84
CA THR A 39 -3.47 10.95 9.22
C THR A 39 -3.35 12.46 9.16
N ALA A 40 -4.37 13.11 8.60
CA ALA A 40 -4.45 14.56 8.55
C ALA A 40 -5.73 15.06 9.21
N GLY A 41 -5.57 15.67 10.39
CA GLY A 41 -6.62 16.29 11.17
C GLY A 41 -6.40 17.81 11.34
N PRO A 42 -7.43 18.57 11.72
CA PRO A 42 -7.31 20.03 11.88
C PRO A 42 -6.41 20.52 13.03
N GLY A 43 -5.97 19.63 13.92
CA GLY A 43 -5.10 19.98 15.06
C GLY A 43 -3.97 18.99 15.29
N GLU A 44 -3.96 17.90 14.53
CA GLU A 44 -3.03 16.78 14.65
C GLU A 44 -2.78 16.20 13.26
N ILE A 45 -1.51 15.93 12.96
CA ILE A 45 -1.08 15.18 11.79
C ILE A 45 -0.10 14.12 12.27
N THR A 46 -0.24 12.89 11.77
CA THR A 46 0.70 11.79 12.07
C THR A 46 1.23 11.23 10.76
N LEU A 47 2.54 10.98 10.71
CA LEU A 47 3.20 10.20 9.65
C LEU A 47 3.97 9.04 10.29
N ARG A 48 3.64 7.81 9.90
CA ARG A 48 4.35 6.59 10.28
C ARG A 48 5.00 6.00 9.04
N LEU A 49 6.29 5.70 9.14
CA LEU A 49 7.12 5.09 8.11
C LEU A 49 7.73 3.82 8.67
N SER A 50 7.58 2.70 7.97
CA SER A 50 8.11 1.40 8.40
C SER A 50 9.09 0.86 7.35
N ALA A 51 10.05 0.06 7.80
CA ALA A 51 10.99 -0.64 6.94
C ALA A 51 11.22 -2.06 7.48
N ASP A 52 11.17 -3.05 6.59
CA ASP A 52 11.60 -4.42 6.86
C ASP A 52 12.92 -4.67 6.12
N LEU A 53 14.02 -4.68 6.88
CA LEU A 53 15.37 -4.77 6.33
C LEU A 53 15.95 -6.18 6.51
N PRO A 54 16.93 -6.59 5.67
CA PRO A 54 17.70 -7.79 5.93
C PRO A 54 18.65 -7.61 7.13
N ALA A 55 19.34 -8.69 7.52
CA ALA A 55 20.41 -8.62 8.52
C ALA A 55 21.48 -7.56 8.13
N PRO A 56 22.04 -6.82 9.12
CA PRO A 56 21.89 -7.00 10.56
C PRO A 56 20.63 -6.38 11.19
N TRP A 57 19.80 -5.66 10.42
CA TRP A 57 18.58 -4.97 10.90
C TRP A 57 17.31 -5.79 10.66
N ALA A 58 17.39 -7.11 10.77
CA ALA A 58 16.27 -8.00 10.48
C ALA A 58 15.02 -7.70 11.33
N GLY A 59 13.88 -7.56 10.66
CA GLY A 59 12.57 -7.26 11.25
C GLY A 59 12.13 -5.81 11.00
N THR A 60 11.05 -5.41 11.66
CA THR A 60 10.39 -4.13 11.41
C THR A 60 11.02 -3.00 12.24
N SER A 61 11.46 -1.98 11.54
CA SER A 61 11.85 -0.69 12.09
C SER A 61 10.86 0.39 11.70
N MET A 62 10.71 1.41 12.54
CA MET A 62 9.65 2.39 12.40
C MET A 62 10.11 3.79 12.82
N VAL A 63 9.66 4.80 12.07
CA VAL A 63 9.66 6.20 12.50
C VAL A 63 8.22 6.70 12.53
N ALA A 64 7.77 7.20 13.67
CA ALA A 64 6.46 7.83 13.83
C ALA A 64 6.62 9.30 14.23
N ILE A 65 6.04 10.20 13.45
CA ILE A 65 6.12 11.66 13.62
C ILE A 65 4.70 12.17 13.87
N HIS A 66 4.45 12.59 15.11
CA HIS A 66 3.19 13.21 15.53
C HIS A 66 3.39 14.72 15.61
N MET A 67 2.50 15.50 14.99
CA MET A 67 2.58 16.95 14.87
C MET A 67 1.28 17.58 15.33
N PHE A 68 1.36 18.65 16.12
CA PHE A 68 0.20 19.24 16.79
C PHE A 68 0.15 20.76 16.61
N GLN A 69 -1.05 21.30 16.41
CA GLN A 69 -1.33 22.73 16.40
C GLN A 69 -1.92 23.20 17.73
N PHE A 70 -1.27 24.12 18.44
CA PHE A 70 -1.81 24.70 19.66
C PHE A 70 -2.70 25.91 19.38
N PRO A 71 -3.74 26.15 20.19
CA PRO A 71 -4.12 25.38 21.39
C PRO A 71 -4.87 24.07 21.08
N ARG A 72 -5.42 23.91 19.87
CA ARG A 72 -6.37 22.85 19.51
C ARG A 72 -5.89 21.42 19.81
N GLY A 73 -4.63 21.12 19.53
CA GLY A 73 -4.00 19.81 19.72
C GLY A 73 -3.15 19.69 21.00
N LYS A 74 -3.19 20.69 21.90
CA LYS A 74 -2.31 20.70 23.09
C LYS A 74 -2.62 19.56 24.05
N ALA A 75 -3.90 19.31 24.33
CA ALA A 75 -4.31 18.24 25.24
C ALA A 75 -3.84 16.86 24.74
N GLU A 76 -3.96 16.62 23.43
CA GLU A 76 -3.52 15.36 22.82
C GLU A 76 -2.00 15.23 22.77
N PHE A 77 -1.28 16.31 22.46
CA PHE A 77 0.18 16.36 22.57
C PHE A 77 0.64 15.99 23.99
N ASP A 78 0.04 16.60 25.02
CA ASP A 78 0.39 16.34 26.42
C ASP A 78 0.11 14.89 26.81
N ARG A 79 -1.03 14.35 26.36
CA ARG A 79 -1.41 12.95 26.58
C ARG A 79 -0.38 11.99 25.98
N ILE A 80 0.03 12.22 24.73
CA ILE A 80 1.00 11.36 24.02
C ILE A 80 2.40 11.49 24.63
N VAL A 81 2.83 12.71 24.98
CA VAL A 81 4.11 12.94 25.68
C VAL A 81 4.14 12.21 27.02
N ALA A 82 3.08 12.32 27.83
CA ALA A 82 2.97 11.62 29.10
C ALA A 82 3.04 10.08 28.91
N TRP A 83 2.26 9.55 27.98
CA TRP A 83 2.23 8.12 27.66
C TRP A 83 3.60 7.55 27.29
N TYR A 84 4.34 8.22 26.41
CA TYR A 84 5.69 7.76 26.06
C TYR A 84 6.70 7.96 27.20
N GLY A 85 6.49 8.98 28.05
CA GLY A 85 7.33 9.29 29.20
C GLY A 85 7.30 8.23 30.32
N GLU A 86 6.19 7.49 30.48
CA GLU A 86 6.05 6.43 31.50
C GLU A 86 7.15 5.34 31.40
N GLY A 87 7.71 5.14 30.21
CA GLY A 87 8.76 4.15 29.95
C GLY A 87 10.20 4.69 29.92
N ARG A 88 10.45 5.92 30.36
CA ARG A 88 11.79 6.56 30.24
C ARG A 88 12.86 5.79 31.02
N VAL A 89 13.91 5.35 30.32
CA VAL A 89 15.08 4.69 30.92
C VAL A 89 16.20 5.73 31.11
N LYS A 90 16.54 6.04 32.37
CA LYS A 90 17.54 7.07 32.72
C LYS A 90 18.94 6.82 32.16
N ARG A 91 19.32 5.56 31.95
CA ARG A 91 20.65 5.14 31.50
C ARG A 91 20.54 4.06 30.43
N ALA A 92 19.81 4.34 29.36
CA ALA A 92 19.72 3.41 28.25
C ALA A 92 21.08 3.25 27.56
N ARG A 93 21.44 2.02 27.21
CA ARG A 93 22.59 1.70 26.36
C ARG A 93 22.07 1.21 25.01
N LEU A 94 22.54 1.84 23.94
CA LEU A 94 22.18 1.46 22.58
C LEU A 94 22.92 0.16 22.17
N PRO A 95 22.45 -0.56 21.14
CA PRO A 95 23.09 -1.77 20.60
C PRO A 95 24.56 -1.60 20.23
N GLU A 96 24.97 -0.39 19.85
CA GLU A 96 26.35 0.05 19.58
C GLU A 96 27.23 0.03 20.84
N LYS A 97 26.67 -0.32 21.99
CA LYS A 97 27.32 -0.30 23.30
C LYS A 97 27.70 1.11 23.76
N VAL A 98 27.03 2.14 23.25
CA VAL A 98 27.15 3.53 23.71
C VAL A 98 25.97 3.90 24.61
N SER A 99 26.19 4.79 25.58
CA SER A 99 25.10 5.37 26.37
C SER A 99 24.29 6.32 25.49
N PHE A 100 22.96 6.27 25.59
CA PHE A 100 22.10 7.21 24.89
C PHE A 100 22.38 8.65 25.34
N ASN A 101 22.45 9.56 24.37
CA ASN A 101 22.47 11.01 24.56
C ASN A 101 21.22 11.59 23.86
N PRO A 102 20.46 12.51 24.48
CA PRO A 102 19.31 13.18 23.88
C PRO A 102 19.51 13.76 22.46
N ASP A 103 20.75 14.09 22.08
CA ASP A 103 21.09 14.64 20.77
C ASP A 103 21.27 13.56 19.68
N MET A 104 21.41 12.28 20.06
CA MET A 104 21.53 11.18 19.10
C MET A 104 20.24 11.02 18.30
N LEU A 105 20.33 11.11 16.97
CA LEU A 105 19.19 11.06 16.04
C LEU A 105 18.16 12.20 16.22
N ALA A 106 18.49 13.25 16.97
CA ALA A 106 17.69 14.47 17.05
C ALA A 106 17.68 15.21 15.69
N ILE A 107 16.61 15.93 15.36
CA ILE A 107 16.58 16.83 14.20
C ILE A 107 17.73 17.84 14.29
N GLN A 108 18.46 17.98 13.18
CA GLN A 108 19.54 18.96 13.03
C GLN A 108 18.96 20.37 12.91
N ASP A 109 19.57 21.31 13.62
CA ASP A 109 19.24 22.74 13.60
C ASP A 109 17.74 23.03 13.81
N PRO A 110 17.15 22.64 14.96
CA PRO A 110 15.76 22.96 15.23
C PRO A 110 15.55 24.48 15.20
N PRO A 111 14.38 24.96 14.75
CA PRO A 111 14.14 26.39 14.61
C PRO A 111 14.32 27.13 15.95
N GLN A 112 14.84 28.35 15.89
CA GLN A 112 15.12 29.15 17.08
C GLN A 112 13.88 29.28 17.98
N GLY A 113 14.08 29.13 19.30
CA GLY A 113 13.02 29.23 20.30
C GLY A 113 12.19 27.96 20.48
N TRP A 114 12.49 26.87 19.76
CA TRP A 114 11.94 25.56 20.06
C TRP A 114 12.73 24.88 21.18
N MET A 115 12.00 24.27 22.11
CA MET A 115 12.57 23.42 23.15
C MET A 115 12.67 21.99 22.64
N HIS A 116 13.71 21.28 23.07
CA HIS A 116 13.95 19.87 22.75
C HIS A 116 14.12 19.05 24.04
N ASP A 117 13.44 17.90 24.12
CA ASP A 117 13.73 16.83 25.08
C ASP A 117 13.89 15.53 24.31
N GLY A 118 14.85 14.70 24.71
CA GLY A 118 15.15 13.42 24.11
C GLY A 118 15.32 12.36 25.18
N PHE A 119 14.67 11.21 24.98
CA PHE A 119 14.81 10.09 25.90
C PHE A 119 14.65 8.73 25.21
N ALA A 120 15.23 7.72 25.83
CA ALA A 120 15.09 6.33 25.40
C ALA A 120 14.09 5.59 26.30
N ARG A 121 13.25 4.75 25.70
CA ARG A 121 12.41 3.76 26.40
C ARG A 121 13.06 2.39 26.47
N SER A 122 14.00 2.14 25.56
CA SER A 122 14.91 0.98 25.57
C SER A 122 16.17 1.32 24.76
N GLY A 123 17.10 0.38 24.62
CA GLY A 123 18.22 0.56 23.68
C GLY A 123 17.78 0.73 22.21
N ARG A 124 16.52 0.40 21.86
CA ARG A 124 16.01 0.40 20.48
C ARG A 124 14.70 1.17 20.28
N ASP A 125 14.31 2.00 21.25
CA ASP A 125 13.10 2.83 21.19
C ASP A 125 13.46 4.20 21.77
N ILE A 126 13.60 5.19 20.89
CA ILE A 126 14.03 6.56 21.20
C ILE A 126 12.89 7.52 20.86
N VAL A 127 12.68 8.51 21.71
CA VAL A 127 11.67 9.55 21.54
C VAL A 127 12.34 10.92 21.62
N HIS A 128 12.03 11.79 20.64
CA HIS A 128 12.36 13.21 20.69
C HIS A 128 11.09 14.05 20.67
N ILE A 129 11.08 15.10 21.48
CA ILE A 129 9.98 16.05 21.60
C ILE A 129 10.52 17.42 21.23
N TYR A 130 9.81 18.12 20.34
CA TYR A 130 10.09 19.49 19.96
C TYR A 130 8.86 20.34 20.24
N GLN A 131 9.01 21.45 20.95
CA GLN A 131 7.87 22.28 21.34
C GLN A 131 8.15 23.77 21.17
N SER A 132 7.18 24.48 20.62
CA SER A 132 7.10 25.94 20.61
C SER A 132 5.81 26.40 21.29
N PRO A 133 5.60 27.72 21.51
CA PRO A 133 4.33 28.21 22.06
C PRO A 133 3.09 27.85 21.23
N LYS A 134 3.25 27.58 19.91
CA LYS A 134 2.14 27.38 18.97
C LYS A 134 2.04 25.95 18.42
N ARG A 135 3.06 25.12 18.61
CA ARG A 135 3.18 23.80 17.96
C ARG A 135 3.94 22.80 18.83
N GLY A 136 3.66 21.52 18.62
CA GLY A 136 4.43 20.42 19.19
C GLY A 136 4.72 19.35 18.14
N ILE A 137 5.85 18.67 18.26
CA ILE A 137 6.23 17.50 17.47
C ILE A 137 6.76 16.44 18.42
N LEU A 138 6.32 15.20 18.26
CA LEU A 138 6.91 14.03 18.90
C LEU A 138 7.35 13.05 17.82
N ILE A 139 8.62 12.63 17.89
CA ILE A 139 9.22 11.68 16.95
C ILE A 139 9.62 10.45 17.74
N ARG A 140 9.13 9.29 17.34
CA ARG A 140 9.53 7.99 17.86
C ARG A 140 10.32 7.23 16.82
N LEU A 141 11.50 6.77 17.18
CA LEU A 141 12.39 5.94 16.35
C LEU A 141 12.55 4.57 17.01
N MET A 142 12.22 3.51 16.27
CA MET A 142 12.24 2.14 16.77
C MET A 142 12.93 1.20 15.79
N SER A 143 13.69 0.25 16.29
CA SER A 143 14.22 -0.87 15.51
C SER A 143 14.06 -2.20 16.24
N SER A 144 13.76 -3.28 15.53
CA SER A 144 13.76 -4.64 16.09
C SER A 144 15.18 -5.18 16.33
N ALA A 145 16.15 -4.81 15.48
CA ALA A 145 17.47 -5.45 15.43
C ALA A 145 18.58 -4.51 14.96
N GLY A 146 19.81 -5.02 14.91
CA GLY A 146 20.99 -4.30 14.41
C GLY A 146 21.38 -3.11 15.27
N THR A 147 21.99 -2.10 14.67
CA THR A 147 22.39 -0.85 15.31
C THR A 147 21.33 0.23 15.01
N MET A 148 21.20 1.24 15.88
CA MET A 148 20.24 2.34 15.78
C MET A 148 20.80 3.53 14.97
N LEU A 149 22.06 3.92 15.21
CA LEU A 149 22.65 5.16 14.73
C LEU A 149 23.01 5.13 13.24
N ASP A 150 23.26 3.96 12.70
CA ASP A 150 23.52 3.70 11.28
C ASP A 150 22.37 2.92 10.60
N HIS A 151 21.24 2.75 11.29
CA HIS A 151 20.07 2.08 10.72
C HIS A 151 19.61 2.84 9.47
N PRO A 152 19.49 2.19 8.29
CA PRO A 152 19.19 2.88 7.03
C PRO A 152 17.98 3.82 7.09
N LEU A 153 16.83 3.33 7.58
CA LEU A 153 15.64 4.19 7.76
C LEU A 153 15.87 5.34 8.76
N LEU A 154 16.31 5.03 9.99
CA LEU A 154 16.42 6.03 11.06
C LEU A 154 17.45 7.12 10.71
N LYS A 155 18.59 6.71 10.15
CA LYS A 155 19.65 7.60 9.72
C LYS A 155 19.20 8.49 8.56
N SER A 156 18.58 7.94 7.52
CA SER A 156 18.08 8.75 6.40
C SER A 156 17.02 9.76 6.84
N VAL A 157 16.12 9.38 7.77
CA VAL A 157 15.16 10.35 8.34
C VAL A 157 15.89 11.41 9.17
N HIS A 158 16.82 11.04 10.04
CA HIS A 158 17.61 12.01 10.81
C HIS A 158 18.34 13.02 9.91
N ASP A 159 19.00 12.54 8.86
CA ASP A 159 19.79 13.37 7.95
C ASP A 159 18.88 14.31 7.13
N GLY A 160 17.71 13.83 6.69
CA GLY A 160 16.81 14.57 5.77
C GLY A 160 15.70 15.38 6.43
N LEU A 161 15.34 15.12 7.70
CA LEU A 161 14.18 15.73 8.35
C LEU A 161 14.49 17.14 8.87
N ARG A 162 13.59 18.09 8.59
CA ARG A 162 13.64 19.47 9.07
C ARG A 162 12.26 19.93 9.53
N ILE A 163 12.21 20.86 10.49
CA ILE A 163 10.98 21.52 10.94
C ILE A 163 10.82 22.83 10.17
N LEU A 164 9.63 23.06 9.62
CA LEU A 164 9.21 24.30 8.97
C LEU A 164 8.12 24.98 9.82
N PRO A 165 8.47 25.90 10.75
CA PRO A 165 7.52 26.44 11.74
C PRO A 165 6.27 27.10 11.17
N ALA A 166 6.40 27.72 10.00
CA ALA A 166 5.31 28.41 9.33
C ALA A 166 4.38 27.48 8.52
N GLN A 167 4.79 26.22 8.31
CA GLN A 167 4.07 25.27 7.47
C GLN A 167 2.98 24.52 8.26
N TRP A 168 1.88 24.20 7.57
CA TRP A 168 0.96 23.15 8.01
C TRP A 168 0.29 22.52 6.78
N VAL A 169 0.95 21.54 6.18
CA VAL A 169 0.47 20.86 4.97
C VAL A 169 -0.36 19.64 5.36
N ALA A 170 -1.65 19.65 5.07
CA ALA A 170 -2.55 18.53 5.38
C ALA A 170 -2.76 17.57 4.21
N ASP A 171 -2.25 17.91 3.02
CA ASP A 171 -2.25 17.02 1.86
C ASP A 171 -1.24 15.89 2.07
N PHE A 172 -1.65 14.67 1.77
CA PHE A 172 -0.80 13.51 2.00
C PHE A 172 0.44 13.53 1.09
N PRO A 173 1.57 12.96 1.56
CA PRO A 173 2.74 12.77 0.71
C PRO A 173 2.39 12.02 -0.58
N VAL A 174 2.92 12.51 -1.71
CA VAL A 174 2.68 11.90 -3.02
C VAL A 174 3.54 10.65 -3.17
N GLN A 175 2.91 9.52 -3.50
CA GLN A 175 3.61 8.30 -3.91
C GLN A 175 3.73 8.27 -5.43
N VAL A 176 4.91 7.92 -5.92
CA VAL A 176 5.19 7.66 -7.32
C VAL A 176 5.58 6.19 -7.50
N PRO A 177 5.16 5.56 -8.61
CA PRO A 177 5.54 4.17 -8.86
C PRO A 177 7.07 3.97 -8.97
N LYS A 178 7.55 2.83 -8.49
CA LYS A 178 8.95 2.41 -8.67
C LYS A 178 9.19 2.02 -10.13
N PRO A 179 10.34 2.42 -10.72
CA PRO A 179 10.72 1.94 -12.04
C PRO A 179 10.99 0.44 -11.98
N ILE A 180 10.43 -0.31 -12.93
CA ILE A 180 10.72 -1.74 -13.08
C ILE A 180 11.95 -1.91 -13.97
N ALA A 181 12.92 -2.68 -13.46
CA ALA A 181 14.13 -3.02 -14.19
C ALA A 181 13.75 -3.73 -15.51
N ALA A 182 14.49 -3.45 -16.59
CA ALA A 182 14.15 -3.96 -17.91
C ALA A 182 14.06 -5.50 -17.97
N ALA A 183 14.87 -6.21 -17.19
CA ALA A 183 14.86 -7.66 -17.09
C ALA A 183 13.57 -8.22 -16.44
N ASP A 184 12.93 -7.45 -15.57
CA ASP A 184 11.72 -7.86 -14.83
C ASP A 184 10.43 -7.45 -15.54
N ARG A 185 10.52 -6.80 -16.71
CA ARG A 185 9.33 -6.33 -17.44
C ARG A 185 8.56 -7.49 -18.06
N ILE A 186 7.28 -7.57 -17.72
CA ILE A 186 6.33 -8.46 -18.38
C ILE A 186 6.10 -7.94 -19.81
N ARG A 187 6.31 -8.82 -20.79
CA ARG A 187 6.03 -8.51 -22.20
C ARG A 187 4.57 -8.76 -22.50
N THR A 188 3.96 -7.90 -23.31
CA THR A 188 2.56 -8.06 -23.73
C THR A 188 2.42 -8.23 -25.23
N ARG A 189 1.41 -8.99 -25.64
CA ARG A 189 0.99 -9.13 -27.03
C ARG A 189 -0.52 -9.11 -27.12
N LYS A 190 -1.05 -8.44 -28.14
CA LYS A 190 -2.49 -8.51 -28.47
C LYS A 190 -2.89 -9.95 -28.82
N LEU A 191 -4.12 -10.30 -28.47
CA LEU A 191 -4.66 -11.61 -28.82
C LEU A 191 -4.73 -11.81 -30.33
N THR A 192 -4.63 -13.07 -30.75
CA THR A 192 -4.97 -13.46 -32.12
C THR A 192 -6.48 -13.46 -32.30
N LYS A 193 -6.96 -13.38 -33.55
CA LYS A 193 -8.40 -13.47 -33.84
C LYS A 193 -9.02 -14.78 -33.33
N ALA A 194 -8.28 -15.89 -33.41
CA ALA A 194 -8.73 -17.18 -32.90
C ALA A 194 -8.99 -17.12 -31.38
N MET A 195 -8.03 -16.60 -30.61
CA MET A 195 -8.19 -16.44 -29.16
C MET A 195 -9.33 -15.50 -28.80
N VAL A 196 -9.55 -14.42 -29.56
CA VAL A 196 -10.71 -13.53 -29.35
C VAL A 196 -12.02 -14.29 -29.58
N GLY A 197 -12.09 -15.15 -30.59
CA GLY A 197 -13.24 -16.02 -30.84
C GLY A 197 -13.50 -16.99 -29.68
N GLU A 198 -12.46 -17.66 -29.20
CA GLU A 198 -12.55 -18.60 -28.06
C GLU A 198 -13.08 -17.91 -26.79
N ILE A 199 -12.62 -16.69 -26.49
CA ILE A 199 -13.10 -15.89 -25.35
C ILE A 199 -14.58 -15.52 -25.53
N ALA A 200 -14.98 -15.13 -26.75
CA ALA A 200 -16.37 -14.78 -27.02
C ALA A 200 -17.30 -15.99 -26.86
N GLU A 201 -16.94 -17.14 -27.42
CA GLU A 201 -17.72 -18.38 -27.28
C GLU A 201 -17.83 -18.83 -25.82
N ALA A 202 -16.74 -18.77 -25.06
CA ALA A 202 -16.76 -19.07 -23.62
C ALA A 202 -17.64 -18.11 -22.82
N SER A 203 -17.57 -16.81 -23.15
CA SER A 203 -18.42 -15.80 -22.52
C SER A 203 -19.90 -16.03 -22.83
N GLU A 204 -20.25 -16.47 -24.05
CA GLU A 204 -21.63 -16.79 -24.42
C GLU A 204 -22.16 -18.04 -23.69
N ARG A 205 -21.32 -19.07 -23.49
CA ARG A 205 -21.68 -20.22 -22.64
C ARG A 205 -21.94 -19.79 -21.20
N ALA A 206 -21.09 -18.95 -20.63
CA ALA A 206 -21.28 -18.41 -19.29
C ALA A 206 -22.56 -17.56 -19.16
N VAL A 207 -22.87 -16.71 -20.14
CA VAL A 207 -24.13 -15.93 -20.15
C VAL A 207 -25.34 -16.86 -20.16
N SER A 208 -25.28 -17.92 -20.97
CA SER A 208 -26.35 -18.91 -21.08
C SER A 208 -26.53 -19.70 -19.79
N SER A 209 -25.43 -20.14 -19.15
CA SER A 209 -25.48 -20.89 -17.89
C SER A 209 -26.00 -20.04 -16.73
N LEU A 210 -25.75 -18.73 -16.73
CA LEU A 210 -26.27 -17.79 -15.74
C LEU A 210 -27.72 -17.35 -16.01
N SER A 211 -28.34 -17.78 -17.13
CA SER A 211 -29.68 -17.35 -17.55
C SER A 211 -29.83 -15.83 -17.67
N ILE A 212 -28.76 -15.14 -18.07
CA ILE A 212 -28.69 -13.67 -18.18
C ILE A 212 -29.07 -13.26 -19.61
N LYS A 213 -29.86 -12.18 -19.75
CA LYS A 213 -30.11 -11.55 -21.05
C LYS A 213 -28.87 -10.78 -21.53
N LYS A 214 -28.51 -10.89 -22.81
CA LYS A 214 -27.31 -10.24 -23.39
C LYS A 214 -27.23 -8.71 -23.22
N THR A 215 -28.33 -8.02 -22.92
CA THR A 215 -28.40 -6.54 -22.85
C THR A 215 -28.22 -5.96 -21.43
N ILE A 216 -27.64 -6.74 -20.51
CA ILE A 216 -27.53 -6.37 -19.10
C ILE A 216 -26.24 -5.56 -18.83
N LYS A 217 -26.30 -4.63 -17.88
CA LYS A 217 -25.15 -3.80 -17.48
C LYS A 217 -24.01 -4.69 -16.93
N PRO A 218 -22.73 -4.39 -17.22
CA PRO A 218 -21.60 -5.20 -16.76
C PRO A 218 -21.60 -5.54 -15.26
N ALA A 219 -21.91 -4.56 -14.39
CA ALA A 219 -21.96 -4.78 -12.94
C ALA A 219 -23.01 -5.84 -12.51
N THR A 220 -24.14 -5.92 -13.22
CA THR A 220 -25.18 -6.91 -12.94
C THR A 220 -24.74 -8.30 -13.37
N VAL A 221 -24.01 -8.42 -14.49
CA VAL A 221 -23.42 -9.69 -14.93
C VAL A 221 -22.40 -10.17 -13.90
N VAL A 222 -21.51 -9.30 -13.43
CA VAL A 222 -20.50 -9.64 -12.41
C VAL A 222 -21.15 -10.05 -11.08
N ALA A 223 -22.25 -9.42 -10.68
CA ALA A 223 -22.99 -9.84 -9.49
C ALA A 223 -23.56 -11.27 -9.63
N ALA A 224 -24.03 -11.63 -10.82
CA ALA A 224 -24.50 -12.99 -11.10
C ALA A 224 -23.35 -14.01 -11.15
N ILE A 225 -22.17 -13.63 -11.67
CA ILE A 225 -20.95 -14.45 -11.58
C ILE A 225 -20.61 -14.71 -10.11
N GLN A 226 -20.65 -13.67 -9.26
CA GLN A 226 -20.38 -13.83 -7.83
C GLN A 226 -21.36 -14.83 -7.19
N ALA A 227 -22.66 -14.67 -7.42
CA ALA A 227 -23.68 -15.58 -6.90
C ALA A 227 -23.48 -17.03 -7.39
N ARG A 228 -23.05 -17.24 -8.64
CA ARG A 228 -22.74 -18.57 -9.15
C ARG A 228 -21.51 -19.17 -8.49
N VAL A 229 -20.45 -18.38 -8.28
CA VAL A 229 -19.26 -18.83 -7.54
C VAL A 229 -19.62 -19.21 -6.10
N ASP A 230 -20.50 -18.45 -5.43
CA ASP A 230 -20.98 -18.81 -4.09
C ASP A 230 -21.73 -20.14 -4.10
N ALA A 231 -22.64 -20.36 -5.06
CA ALA A 231 -23.35 -21.63 -5.21
C ALA A 231 -22.41 -22.80 -5.48
N MET A 232 -21.40 -22.62 -6.35
CA MET A 232 -20.43 -23.67 -6.69
C MET A 232 -19.54 -24.09 -5.52
N ARG A 233 -19.44 -23.28 -4.46
CA ARG A 233 -18.67 -23.62 -3.24
C ARG A 233 -19.47 -24.49 -2.28
N GLU A 234 -20.78 -24.61 -2.48
CA GLU A 234 -21.63 -25.49 -1.69
C GLU A 234 -21.45 -26.94 -2.17
N PRO A 235 -21.21 -27.91 -1.25
CA PRO A 235 -20.90 -29.29 -1.62
C PRO A 235 -21.94 -29.97 -2.52
N ALA A 236 -23.21 -29.56 -2.41
CA ALA A 236 -24.32 -30.13 -3.17
C ALA A 236 -24.28 -29.81 -4.67
N GLU A 237 -23.58 -28.75 -5.08
CA GLU A 237 -23.55 -28.29 -6.49
C GLU A 237 -22.45 -28.95 -7.31
N HIS A 238 -21.50 -29.65 -6.67
CA HIS A 238 -20.34 -30.28 -7.33
C HIS A 238 -20.70 -31.39 -8.32
N GLU A 239 -21.88 -32.02 -8.20
CA GLU A 239 -22.27 -33.15 -9.07
C GLU A 239 -22.78 -32.72 -10.45
N SER A 240 -23.10 -31.44 -10.65
CA SER A 240 -23.84 -30.96 -11.83
C SER A 240 -22.97 -30.39 -12.96
N CYS A 241 -21.72 -30.02 -12.67
CA CYS A 241 -20.87 -29.31 -13.61
C CYS A 241 -19.39 -29.51 -13.29
N ASP A 242 -18.54 -29.60 -14.31
CA ASP A 242 -17.09 -29.54 -14.15
C ASP A 242 -16.68 -28.14 -13.64
N PRO A 243 -16.18 -28.03 -12.39
CA PRO A 243 -15.85 -26.74 -11.78
C PRO A 243 -14.74 -26.01 -12.54
N ASP A 244 -13.83 -26.73 -13.18
CA ASP A 244 -12.69 -26.15 -13.90
C ASP A 244 -13.18 -25.45 -15.17
N THR A 245 -13.98 -26.16 -15.99
CA THR A 245 -14.59 -25.60 -17.19
C THR A 245 -15.47 -24.39 -16.87
N MET A 246 -16.30 -24.49 -15.81
CA MET A 246 -17.16 -23.38 -15.42
C MET A 246 -16.36 -22.18 -14.91
N ALA A 247 -15.28 -22.39 -14.13
CA ALA A 247 -14.42 -21.31 -13.68
C ALA A 247 -13.71 -20.59 -14.83
N ILE A 248 -13.31 -21.32 -15.88
CA ILE A 248 -12.75 -20.74 -17.11
C ILE A 248 -13.80 -19.86 -17.79
N ASP A 249 -14.99 -20.39 -18.06
CA ASP A 249 -16.05 -19.66 -18.76
C ASP A 249 -16.49 -18.42 -17.97
N LEU A 250 -16.68 -18.53 -16.65
CA LEU A 250 -17.01 -17.41 -15.76
C LEU A 250 -15.87 -16.38 -15.68
N GLY A 251 -14.61 -16.82 -15.63
CA GLY A 251 -13.44 -15.95 -15.65
C GLY A 251 -13.37 -15.13 -16.94
N LEU A 252 -13.54 -15.78 -18.08
CA LEU A 252 -13.55 -15.10 -19.38
C LEU A 252 -14.70 -14.09 -19.49
N LEU A 253 -15.90 -14.44 -19.03
CA LEU A 253 -17.02 -13.50 -18.98
C LEU A 253 -16.72 -12.31 -18.05
N TRP A 254 -16.17 -12.55 -16.85
CA TRP A 254 -15.79 -11.49 -15.91
C TRP A 254 -14.79 -10.52 -16.55
N GLY A 255 -13.77 -11.05 -17.23
CA GLY A 255 -12.77 -10.24 -17.92
C GLY A 255 -13.38 -9.41 -19.06
N GLN A 256 -14.31 -10.00 -19.81
CA GLN A 256 -15.05 -9.31 -20.86
C GLN A 256 -15.88 -8.14 -20.32
N MET A 257 -16.54 -8.31 -19.17
CA MET A 257 -17.28 -7.22 -18.51
C MET A 257 -16.37 -6.06 -18.10
N LEU A 258 -15.11 -6.34 -17.74
CA LEU A 258 -14.13 -5.30 -17.44
C LEU A 258 -13.67 -4.56 -18.69
N CYS A 259 -13.43 -5.28 -19.79
CA CYS A 259 -13.14 -4.69 -21.10
C CYS A 259 -14.25 -3.72 -21.53
N GLU A 260 -15.52 -4.13 -21.40
CA GLU A 260 -16.68 -3.30 -21.77
C GLU A 260 -16.85 -2.09 -20.85
N ALA A 261 -16.70 -2.26 -19.54
CA ALA A 261 -16.94 -1.18 -18.59
C ALA A 261 -15.84 -0.12 -18.56
N LYS A 262 -14.58 -0.48 -18.85
CA LYS A 262 -13.41 0.39 -18.67
C LYS A 262 -12.50 0.52 -19.87
N GLY A 263 -12.83 -0.12 -20.99
CA GLY A 263 -11.98 -0.12 -22.19
C GLY A 263 -10.64 -0.83 -21.96
N TRP A 264 -10.58 -1.76 -21.00
CA TRP A 264 -9.40 -2.62 -20.82
C TRP A 264 -9.32 -3.61 -22.00
N GLU A 265 -8.13 -4.18 -22.21
CA GLU A 265 -7.89 -5.09 -23.34
C GLU A 265 -7.36 -6.45 -22.87
N TRP A 266 -7.87 -7.52 -23.48
CA TRP A 266 -7.25 -8.83 -23.35
C TRP A 266 -5.87 -8.88 -24.01
N ARG A 267 -4.90 -9.46 -23.32
CA ARG A 267 -3.51 -9.63 -23.79
C ARG A 267 -2.92 -10.96 -23.34
N THR A 268 -1.98 -11.46 -24.14
CA THR A 268 -1.06 -12.50 -23.71
C THR A 268 0.13 -11.84 -23.03
N LEU A 269 0.42 -12.29 -21.81
CA LEU A 269 1.57 -11.87 -21.03
C LEU A 269 2.68 -12.91 -21.14
N THR A 270 3.93 -12.47 -21.17
CA THR A 270 5.11 -13.32 -21.04
C THR A 270 6.00 -12.75 -19.94
N TYR A 271 6.11 -13.51 -18.85
CA TYR A 271 6.89 -13.19 -17.67
C TYR A 271 8.40 -13.35 -17.91
N PRO A 272 9.25 -12.78 -17.05
CA PRO A 272 10.71 -12.89 -17.15
C PRO A 272 11.22 -14.34 -17.16
N ASP A 273 10.54 -15.24 -16.45
CA ASP A 273 10.84 -16.68 -16.39
C ASP A 273 10.39 -17.46 -17.65
N GLY A 274 9.77 -16.78 -18.63
CA GLY A 274 9.23 -17.38 -19.84
C GLY A 274 7.79 -17.90 -19.68
N GLY A 275 7.22 -17.85 -18.47
CA GLY A 275 5.83 -18.18 -18.21
C GLY A 275 4.88 -17.31 -19.04
N LYS A 276 3.74 -17.89 -19.43
CA LYS A 276 2.72 -17.18 -20.21
C LYS A 276 1.38 -17.21 -19.50
N SER A 277 0.63 -16.13 -19.64
CA SER A 277 -0.71 -16.02 -19.06
C SER A 277 -1.61 -15.18 -19.96
N LEU A 278 -2.90 -15.43 -19.87
CA LEU A 278 -3.94 -14.61 -20.47
C LEU A 278 -4.48 -13.66 -19.40
N ALA A 279 -4.51 -12.36 -19.71
CA ALA A 279 -4.92 -11.33 -18.76
C ALA A 279 -5.70 -10.20 -19.43
N VAL A 280 -6.48 -9.49 -18.63
CA VAL A 280 -7.12 -8.22 -19.01
C VAL A 280 -6.28 -7.09 -18.43
N CYS A 281 -5.80 -6.20 -19.28
CA CYS A 281 -4.83 -5.16 -18.92
C CYS A 281 -5.45 -3.76 -19.05
N SER A 282 -5.03 -2.84 -18.17
CA SER A 282 -5.40 -1.42 -18.29
C SER A 282 -4.83 -0.80 -19.57
N PRO A 283 -5.42 0.30 -20.09
CA PRO A 283 -4.95 0.93 -21.34
C PRO A 283 -3.48 1.36 -21.34
N ASP A 284 -2.97 1.81 -20.19
CA ASP A 284 -1.57 2.22 -19.98
C ASP A 284 -0.67 1.07 -19.48
N LEU A 285 -1.22 -0.15 -19.39
CA LEU A 285 -0.55 -1.35 -18.92
C LEU A 285 -0.01 -1.23 -17.48
N SER A 286 -0.57 -0.34 -16.66
CA SER A 286 -0.22 -0.26 -15.24
C SER A 286 -0.73 -1.47 -14.45
N HIS A 287 -1.85 -2.05 -14.84
CA HIS A 287 -2.50 -3.14 -14.12
C HIS A 287 -2.87 -4.30 -15.04
N GLN A 288 -2.97 -5.48 -14.46
CA GLN A 288 -3.57 -6.65 -15.08
C GLN A 288 -4.40 -7.44 -14.08
N VAL A 289 -5.41 -8.15 -14.57
CA VAL A 289 -6.10 -9.22 -13.87
C VAL A 289 -5.96 -10.48 -14.73
N ASN A 290 -5.69 -11.63 -14.13
CA ASN A 290 -5.90 -12.93 -14.77
C ASN A 290 -7.27 -13.46 -14.33
N PRO A 291 -8.36 -13.26 -15.10
CA PRO A 291 -9.71 -13.52 -14.63
C PRO A 291 -9.99 -15.00 -14.40
N ILE A 292 -9.37 -15.88 -15.19
CA ILE A 292 -9.51 -17.33 -15.05
C ILE A 292 -8.94 -17.77 -13.70
N ASN A 293 -7.68 -17.42 -13.41
CA ASN A 293 -7.06 -17.78 -12.14
C ASN A 293 -7.77 -17.10 -10.95
N PHE A 294 -8.23 -15.87 -11.15
CA PHE A 294 -8.96 -15.13 -10.12
C PHE A 294 -10.26 -15.85 -9.73
N ILE A 295 -11.12 -16.22 -10.69
CA ILE A 295 -12.37 -16.94 -10.42
C ILE A 295 -12.09 -18.35 -9.92
N PHE A 296 -11.22 -19.10 -10.59
CA PHE A 296 -10.85 -20.47 -10.20
C PHE A 296 -10.44 -20.55 -8.73
N ALA A 297 -9.57 -19.64 -8.28
CA ALA A 297 -9.12 -19.61 -6.90
C ALA A 297 -10.26 -19.42 -5.87
N ARG A 298 -11.39 -18.78 -6.22
CA ARG A 298 -12.54 -18.64 -5.32
C ARG A 298 -13.48 -19.84 -5.38
N VAL A 299 -13.54 -20.52 -6.51
CA VAL A 299 -14.33 -21.75 -6.66
C VAL A 299 -13.68 -22.87 -5.84
N VAL A 300 -12.37 -23.07 -5.98
CA VAL A 300 -11.68 -24.25 -5.41
C VAL A 300 -11.25 -24.09 -3.94
N ASP A 301 -11.12 -22.87 -3.44
CA ASP A 301 -10.64 -22.60 -2.09
C ASP A 301 -11.69 -21.81 -1.28
N PRO A 302 -12.54 -22.51 -0.50
CA PRO A 302 -13.56 -21.87 0.33
C PRO A 302 -13.01 -20.98 1.44
N SER A 303 -11.70 -20.98 1.72
CA SER A 303 -11.11 -20.03 2.68
C SER A 303 -10.93 -18.64 2.07
N LYS A 304 -10.93 -18.52 0.73
CA LYS A 304 -10.82 -17.23 0.04
C LYS A 304 -12.17 -16.53 -0.03
N PRO A 305 -12.25 -15.24 0.35
CA PRO A 305 -13.49 -14.49 0.21
C PRO A 305 -13.86 -14.32 -1.27
N ASN A 306 -15.16 -14.40 -1.58
CA ASN A 306 -15.65 -14.14 -2.93
C ASN A 306 -15.68 -12.63 -3.21
N THR A 307 -14.56 -12.08 -3.68
CA THR A 307 -14.38 -10.65 -3.92
C THR A 307 -14.65 -10.22 -5.38
N CYS A 308 -15.34 -11.05 -6.17
CA CYS A 308 -15.52 -10.82 -7.61
C CYS A 308 -16.17 -9.47 -7.94
N LEU A 309 -17.28 -9.13 -7.27
CA LEU A 309 -17.97 -7.86 -7.48
C LEU A 309 -17.20 -6.70 -6.85
N LEU A 310 -16.56 -6.92 -5.71
CA LEU A 310 -15.77 -5.91 -5.02
C LEU A 310 -14.59 -5.44 -5.89
N LEU A 311 -13.78 -6.37 -6.41
CA LEU A 311 -12.63 -6.04 -7.25
C LEU A 311 -13.07 -5.31 -8.52
N PHE A 312 -14.12 -5.79 -9.19
CA PHE A 312 -14.67 -5.13 -10.37
C PHE A 312 -15.09 -3.68 -10.06
N ASN A 313 -15.84 -3.47 -8.97
CA ASN A 313 -16.28 -2.14 -8.57
C ASN A 313 -15.12 -1.21 -8.21
N MET A 314 -14.06 -1.72 -7.56
CA MET A 314 -12.87 -0.94 -7.26
C MET A 314 -12.17 -0.47 -8.54
N ILE A 315 -11.99 -1.36 -9.52
CA ILE A 315 -11.39 -1.01 -10.82
C ILE A 315 -12.28 0.00 -11.56
N VAL A 316 -13.59 -0.25 -11.61
CA VAL A 316 -14.55 0.65 -12.26
C VAL A 316 -14.59 2.03 -11.60
N ALA A 317 -14.38 2.12 -10.29
CA ALA A 317 -14.29 3.37 -9.56
C ALA A 317 -12.92 4.07 -9.66
N GLY A 318 -11.92 3.47 -10.33
CA GLY A 318 -10.57 4.02 -10.38
C GLY A 318 -9.82 3.94 -9.05
N LYS A 319 -10.19 2.99 -8.19
CA LYS A 319 -9.60 2.76 -6.86
C LYS A 319 -8.63 1.58 -6.84
N ALA A 320 -7.99 1.29 -7.97
CA ALA A 320 -6.91 0.30 -8.01
C ALA A 320 -5.67 0.86 -7.28
N PRO A 321 -4.82 0.00 -6.68
CA PRO A 321 -3.54 0.42 -6.11
C PRO A 321 -2.67 1.18 -7.12
N LEU A 322 -1.79 2.07 -6.65
CA LEU A 322 -0.88 2.77 -7.55
C LEU A 322 0.07 1.79 -8.25
N ALA A 323 0.27 1.98 -9.55
CA ALA A 323 1.18 1.17 -10.35
C ALA A 323 1.76 2.02 -11.49
N ALA A 324 3.00 1.74 -11.90
CA ALA A 324 3.65 2.49 -12.98
C ALA A 324 3.01 2.11 -14.32
N PRO A 325 2.87 3.02 -15.28
CA PRO A 325 2.55 2.63 -16.65
C PRO A 325 3.51 1.53 -17.15
N GLY A 326 2.96 0.47 -17.74
CA GLY A 326 3.72 -0.71 -18.19
C GLY A 326 4.17 -1.68 -17.09
N SER A 327 3.83 -1.43 -15.81
CA SER A 327 4.23 -2.32 -14.72
C SER A 327 3.45 -3.62 -14.63
N LEU A 328 2.22 -3.64 -15.15
CA LEU A 328 1.33 -4.80 -15.12
C LEU A 328 1.21 -5.38 -13.70
N GLY A 329 0.99 -4.50 -12.72
CA GLY A 329 0.69 -4.88 -11.34
C GLY A 329 -0.54 -5.79 -11.30
N LEU A 330 -0.40 -6.97 -10.70
CA LEU A 330 -1.48 -7.95 -10.61
C LEU A 330 -2.53 -7.48 -9.61
N LEU A 331 -3.78 -7.44 -10.05
CA LEU A 331 -4.96 -7.25 -9.21
C LEU A 331 -5.64 -8.61 -9.03
N ASN A 332 -5.81 -9.08 -7.79
CA ASN A 332 -6.33 -10.41 -7.49
C ASN A 332 -7.17 -10.50 -6.21
#